data_AF-D2YGD3-F1
#
_entry.id   AF-D2YGD3-F1
#
_cell.length_a   1.000
_cell.length_b   1.000
_cell.length_c   1.000
_cell.angle_alpha   90.00
_cell.angle_beta   90.00
_cell.angle_gamma   90.00
#
_symmetry.space_group_name_H-M   'P 1'
#
loop_
_entity.id
_entity.type
_entity.pdbx_description
1 polymer ?
#
loop_
_entity_poly.entity_id
_entity_poly.type
_entity_poly.pdbx_seq_one_letter_code
_entity_poly.pdbx_strand_id
1 'polypeptide(L)'
;MRFNIPNILSLLRLFLIPVFVVTFYLPFEWAPFVAAMVFWVAGFTDWLDGMLARKLGQTSRFGAFIDPVADKVLVATALILITEHYHSIWITIPAVTMIAREIIISALREWMAEIGKRASVAVSWVGKVKTLTQMFALWVLIWRYDDWMIWLGYISIYVATVLTYWSMVQYLAAAKDDLLNEEHH
;
A
#
# COMPACT_ATOMS: atom_id res chain seq x y z
N MET A 1 -5.03 15.62 -23.14
CA MET A 1 -4.63 15.50 -21.72
C MET A 1 -3.76 16.69 -21.37
N ARG A 2 -4.09 17.51 -20.36
CA ARG A 2 -3.11 18.46 -19.81
C ARG A 2 -2.18 17.65 -18.92
N PHE A 3 -0.93 17.46 -19.36
CA PHE A 3 0.10 16.80 -18.57
C PHE A 3 0.50 17.74 -17.42
N ASN A 4 -0.14 17.54 -16.28
CA ASN A 4 0.24 18.21 -15.04
C ASN A 4 1.27 17.35 -14.32
N ILE A 5 2.14 17.97 -13.52
CA ILE A 5 3.21 17.29 -12.77
C ILE A 5 2.70 16.08 -11.98
N PRO A 6 1.55 16.13 -11.26
CA PRO A 6 1.02 14.98 -10.53
C PRO A 6 0.72 13.78 -11.44
N ASN A 7 0.11 14.00 -12.61
CA ASN A 7 -0.23 12.91 -13.53
C ASN A 7 1.02 12.21 -14.10
N ILE A 8 2.10 12.96 -14.31
CA ILE A 8 3.38 12.39 -14.79
C ILE A 8 3.97 11.49 -13.71
N LEU A 9 3.89 11.89 -12.43
CA LEU A 9 4.36 11.09 -11.30
C LEU A 9 3.53 9.81 -11.12
N SER A 10 2.21 9.89 -11.25
CA SER A 10 1.33 8.69 -11.20
C SER A 10 1.67 7.70 -12.32
N LEU A 11 1.90 8.18 -13.55
CA LEU A 11 2.28 7.34 -14.69
C LEU A 11 3.67 6.75 -14.53
N LEU A 12 4.62 7.54 -14.01
CA LEU A 12 5.96 7.07 -13.68
C LEU A 12 5.87 5.92 -12.68
N ARG A 13 5.06 6.04 -11.63
CA ARG A 13 4.87 4.97 -10.64
C ARG A 13 4.36 3.68 -11.27
N LEU A 14 3.35 3.78 -12.13
CA LEU A 14 2.83 2.60 -12.84
C LEU A 14 3.91 1.93 -13.70
N PHE A 15 4.78 2.72 -14.33
CA PHE A 15 5.95 2.21 -15.07
C PHE A 15 7.02 1.60 -14.15
N LEU A 16 7.23 2.15 -12.95
CA LEU A 16 8.20 1.63 -11.98
C LEU A 16 7.81 0.26 -11.43
N ILE A 17 6.53 -0.14 -11.45
CA ILE A 17 6.10 -1.46 -10.97
C ILE A 17 6.70 -2.60 -11.82
N PRO A 18 6.57 -2.63 -13.17
CA PRO A 18 7.29 -3.60 -14.01
C PRO A 18 8.80 -3.54 -13.84
N VAL A 19 9.38 -2.34 -13.74
CA VAL A 19 10.83 -2.18 -13.51
C VAL A 19 11.24 -2.83 -12.20
N PHE A 20 10.47 -2.60 -11.13
CA PHE A 20 10.67 -3.22 -9.83
C PHE A 20 10.68 -4.74 -9.94
N VAL A 21 9.66 -5.34 -10.57
CA VAL A 21 9.57 -6.80 -10.78
C VAL A 21 10.79 -7.33 -11.53
N VAL A 22 11.17 -6.70 -12.64
CA VAL A 22 12.34 -7.12 -13.43
C VAL A 22 13.61 -7.03 -12.60
N THR A 23 13.83 -5.90 -11.91
CA THR A 23 15.02 -5.71 -11.07
C THR A 23 15.08 -6.68 -9.90
N PHE A 24 13.94 -7.11 -9.35
CA PHE A 24 13.88 -8.08 -8.26
C PHE A 24 14.42 -9.46 -8.67
N TYR A 25 14.16 -9.87 -9.91
CA TYR A 25 14.57 -11.17 -10.46
C TYR A 25 15.93 -11.17 -11.17
N LEU A 26 16.62 -10.03 -11.24
CA LEU A 26 17.94 -9.98 -11.86
C LEU A 26 18.96 -10.79 -11.04
N PRO A 27 19.77 -11.65 -11.68
CA PRO A 27 20.74 -12.51 -10.99
C PRO A 27 22.05 -11.76 -10.69
N PHE A 28 21.96 -10.55 -10.15
CA PHE A 28 23.13 -9.73 -9.79
C PHE A 28 23.12 -9.39 -8.30
N GLU A 29 24.29 -9.32 -7.66
CA GLU A 29 24.40 -9.02 -6.22
C GLU A 29 23.86 -7.63 -5.85
N TRP A 30 23.91 -6.66 -6.77
CA TRP A 30 23.36 -5.31 -6.56
C TRP A 30 21.85 -5.22 -6.81
N ALA A 31 21.24 -6.24 -7.42
CA ALA A 31 19.83 -6.22 -7.83
C ALA A 31 18.85 -6.03 -6.65
N PRO A 32 19.04 -6.67 -5.48
CA PRO A 32 18.17 -6.43 -4.31
C PRO A 32 18.16 -4.97 -3.86
N PHE A 33 19.32 -4.31 -3.85
CA PHE A 33 19.43 -2.90 -3.51
C PHE A 33 18.70 -2.02 -4.52
N VAL A 34 18.91 -2.26 -5.82
CA VAL A 34 18.22 -1.50 -6.87
C VAL A 34 16.70 -1.71 -6.81
N ALA A 35 16.23 -2.95 -6.62
CA ALA A 35 14.81 -3.24 -6.45
C ALA A 35 14.21 -2.50 -5.25
N ALA A 36 14.93 -2.47 -4.12
CA ALA A 36 14.50 -1.71 -2.95
C ALA A 36 14.47 -0.20 -3.20
N MET A 37 15.43 0.35 -3.95
CA MET A 37 15.44 1.76 -4.34
C MET A 37 14.30 2.09 -5.30
N VAL A 38 14.01 1.24 -6.29
CA VAL A 38 12.88 1.42 -7.20
C VAL A 38 11.56 1.41 -6.43
N PHE A 39 11.38 0.44 -5.52
CA PHE A 39 10.21 0.37 -4.64
C PHE A 39 10.07 1.63 -3.78
N TRP A 40 11.17 2.09 -3.16
CA TRP A 40 11.17 3.27 -2.31
C TRP A 40 10.85 4.55 -3.10
N VAL A 41 11.44 4.73 -4.29
CA VAL A 41 11.15 5.87 -5.18
C VAL A 41 9.69 5.82 -5.64
N ALA A 42 9.17 4.64 -6.01
CA ALA A 42 7.77 4.49 -6.40
C ALA A 42 6.82 4.92 -5.27
N GLY A 43 7.06 4.48 -4.03
CA GLY A 43 6.28 4.92 -2.87
C GLY A 43 6.47 6.41 -2.53
N PHE A 44 7.69 6.94 -2.66
CA PHE A 44 7.97 8.34 -2.40
C PHE A 44 7.29 9.28 -3.40
N THR A 45 7.22 8.87 -4.68
CA THR A 45 6.53 9.66 -5.71
C THR A 45 5.04 9.82 -5.43
N ASP A 46 4.37 8.85 -4.79
CA ASP A 46 2.98 8.97 -4.31
C ASP A 46 2.79 10.05 -3.26
N TRP A 47 3.66 10.02 -2.25
CA TRP A 47 3.58 11.03 -1.22
C TRP A 47 3.80 12.44 -1.79
N LEU A 48 4.72 12.55 -2.76
CA LEU A 48 5.08 13.81 -3.41
C LEU A 48 3.99 14.31 -4.36
N ASP A 49 3.36 13.44 -5.16
CA ASP A 49 2.27 13.84 -6.05
C ASP A 49 1.03 14.31 -5.27
N GLY A 50 0.67 13.63 -4.19
CA GLY A 50 -0.44 14.01 -3.32
C GLY A 50 -0.17 15.32 -2.57
N MET A 51 1.10 15.62 -2.25
CA MET A 51 1.50 16.93 -1.72
C MET A 51 1.40 18.01 -2.79
N LEU A 52 1.93 17.78 -4.00
CA LEU A 52 1.95 18.75 -5.08
C LEU A 52 0.55 19.05 -5.61
N ALA A 53 -0.31 18.04 -5.76
CA ALA A 53 -1.70 18.22 -6.18
C ALA A 53 -2.47 19.15 -5.23
N ARG A 54 -2.26 18.99 -3.91
CA ARG A 54 -2.86 19.86 -2.88
C ARG A 54 -2.31 21.29 -2.90
N LYS A 55 -0.99 21.45 -3.10
CA LYS A 55 -0.34 22.77 -3.12
C LYS A 55 -0.63 23.56 -4.41
N LEU A 56 -0.71 22.88 -5.55
CA LEU A 56 -0.85 23.51 -6.87
C LEU A 56 -2.32 23.60 -7.33
N GLY A 57 -3.26 23.00 -6.61
CA GLY A 57 -4.67 22.93 -7.02
C GLY A 57 -4.89 22.15 -8.32
N GLN A 58 -3.93 21.29 -8.70
CA GLN A 58 -3.91 20.57 -9.97
C GLN A 58 -4.40 19.14 -9.79
N THR A 59 -5.68 18.97 -9.43
CA THR A 59 -6.31 17.64 -9.37
C THR A 59 -6.90 17.26 -10.72
N SER A 60 -6.70 16.01 -11.15
CA SER A 60 -7.30 15.47 -12.38
C SER A 60 -8.11 14.23 -12.05
N ARG A 61 -9.22 14.01 -12.78
CA ARG A 61 -10.07 12.81 -12.59
C ARG A 61 -9.31 11.52 -12.88
N PHE A 62 -8.37 11.57 -13.82
CA PHE A 62 -7.54 10.44 -14.19
C PHE A 62 -6.53 10.08 -13.10
N GLY A 63 -5.77 11.08 -12.59
CA GLY A 63 -4.84 10.87 -11.48
C GLY A 63 -5.56 10.33 -10.24
N ALA A 64 -6.68 10.97 -9.86
CA ALA A 64 -7.49 10.52 -8.72
C ALA A 64 -8.01 9.07 -8.82
N PHE A 65 -8.15 8.53 -10.03
CA PHE A 65 -8.50 7.13 -10.26
C PHE A 65 -7.28 6.21 -10.24
N ILE A 66 -6.17 6.61 -10.86
CA ILE A 66 -4.95 5.79 -10.96
C ILE A 66 -4.20 5.71 -9.63
N ASP A 67 -4.14 6.79 -8.85
CA ASP A 67 -3.30 6.84 -7.64
C ASP A 67 -3.67 5.74 -6.62
N PRO A 68 -4.95 5.53 -6.25
CA PRO A 68 -5.32 4.48 -5.31
C PRO A 68 -5.13 3.06 -5.85
N VAL A 69 -5.13 2.90 -7.18
CA VAL A 69 -4.91 1.61 -7.84
C VAL A 69 -3.43 1.29 -7.86
N ALA A 70 -2.59 2.24 -8.30
CA ALA A 70 -1.14 2.07 -8.39
C ALA A 70 -0.51 1.80 -7.02
N ASP A 71 -0.97 2.46 -5.96
CA ASP A 71 -0.54 2.20 -4.58
C ASP A 71 -0.78 0.74 -4.17
N LYS A 72 -2.02 0.25 -4.29
CA LYS A 72 -2.36 -1.13 -3.92
C LYS A 72 -1.60 -2.16 -4.75
N VAL A 73 -1.45 -1.91 -6.05
CA VAL A 73 -0.71 -2.82 -6.94
C VAL A 73 0.76 -2.86 -6.53
N LEU A 74 1.42 -1.73 -6.29
CA LEU A 74 2.82 -1.68 -5.87
C LEU A 74 3.05 -2.50 -4.57
N VAL A 75 2.20 -2.28 -3.57
CA VAL A 75 2.29 -2.96 -2.28
C VAL A 75 1.98 -4.45 -2.39
N ALA A 76 0.93 -4.83 -3.13
CA ALA A 76 0.59 -6.23 -3.36
C ALA A 76 1.71 -6.96 -4.13
N THR A 77 2.27 -6.33 -5.17
CA THR A 77 3.42 -6.87 -5.90
C THR A 77 4.60 -7.09 -4.97
N ALA A 78 4.95 -6.11 -4.13
CA ALA A 78 6.04 -6.27 -3.17
C ALA A 78 5.80 -7.45 -2.19
N LEU A 79 4.59 -7.55 -1.62
CA LEU A 79 4.20 -8.66 -0.74
C LEU A 79 4.30 -10.02 -1.42
N ILE A 80 3.88 -10.13 -2.68
CA ILE A 80 3.97 -11.36 -3.47
C ILE A 80 5.43 -11.74 -3.72
N LEU A 81 6.27 -10.78 -4.14
CA LEU A 81 7.68 -11.02 -4.45
C LEU A 81 8.47 -11.46 -3.21
N ILE A 82 8.26 -10.83 -2.05
CA ILE A 82 8.92 -11.29 -0.82
C ILE A 82 8.40 -12.66 -0.37
N THR A 83 7.10 -12.94 -0.57
CA THR A 83 6.52 -14.24 -0.23
C THR A 83 7.15 -15.35 -1.07
N GLU A 84 7.28 -15.09 -2.37
CA GLU A 84 7.99 -15.98 -3.28
C GLU A 84 9.45 -16.11 -2.85
N HIS A 85 10.23 -15.04 -2.74
CA HIS A 85 11.65 -15.16 -2.43
C HIS A 85 11.95 -15.94 -1.14
N TYR A 86 11.30 -15.59 -0.02
CA TYR A 86 11.61 -16.18 1.28
C TYR A 86 11.03 -17.57 1.50
N HIS A 87 10.02 -18.00 0.72
CA HIS A 87 9.35 -19.30 0.85
C HIS A 87 9.01 -19.69 2.31
N SER A 88 8.62 -18.70 3.12
CA SER A 88 8.50 -18.84 4.57
C SER A 88 7.09 -18.52 5.03
N ILE A 89 6.51 -19.42 5.83
CA ILE A 89 5.17 -19.24 6.42
C ILE A 89 5.05 -17.94 7.23
N TRP A 90 6.17 -17.49 7.81
CA TRP A 90 6.28 -16.27 8.61
C TRP A 90 6.14 -14.99 7.77
N ILE A 91 6.32 -15.05 6.45
CA ILE A 91 6.03 -13.95 5.51
C ILE A 91 4.72 -14.20 4.77
N THR A 92 4.46 -15.44 4.36
CA THR A 92 3.27 -15.79 3.58
C THR A 92 1.98 -15.45 4.33
N ILE A 93 1.88 -15.76 5.63
CA ILE A 93 0.67 -15.46 6.42
C ILE A 93 0.41 -13.95 6.50
N PRO A 94 1.36 -13.10 6.95
CA PRO A 94 1.22 -11.65 6.88
C PRO A 94 0.86 -11.13 5.48
N ALA A 95 1.55 -11.59 4.45
CA ALA A 95 1.35 -11.08 3.09
C ALA A 95 -0.05 -11.35 2.56
N VAL A 96 -0.51 -12.60 2.63
CA VAL A 96 -1.84 -13.00 2.14
C VAL A 96 -2.94 -12.28 2.94
N THR A 97 -2.81 -12.22 4.26
CA THR A 97 -3.81 -11.57 5.11
C THR A 97 -3.90 -10.06 4.89
N MET A 98 -2.76 -9.39 4.69
CA MET A 98 -2.73 -7.95 4.38
C MET A 98 -3.36 -7.65 3.02
N ILE A 99 -3.07 -8.45 1.99
CA ILE A 99 -3.71 -8.32 0.66
C ILE A 99 -5.23 -8.51 0.78
N ALA A 100 -5.67 -9.60 1.41
CA ALA A 100 -7.09 -9.90 1.57
C ALA A 100 -7.82 -8.77 2.33
N ARG A 101 -7.22 -8.29 3.43
CA ARG A 101 -7.77 -7.17 4.20
C ARG A 101 -7.88 -5.90 3.36
N GLU A 102 -6.89 -5.58 2.54
CA GLU A 102 -6.92 -4.36 1.74
C GLU A 102 -8.04 -4.39 0.70
N ILE A 103 -8.33 -5.56 0.11
CA ILE A 103 -9.49 -5.76 -0.77
C ILE A 103 -10.79 -5.53 0.01
N ILE A 104 -10.95 -6.18 1.18
CA ILE A 104 -12.16 -6.06 2.02
C ILE A 104 -12.43 -4.60 2.41
N ILE A 105 -11.42 -3.90 2.92
CA ILE A 105 -11.58 -2.51 3.37
C ILE A 105 -11.78 -1.56 2.19
N SER A 106 -11.24 -1.87 1.01
CA SER A 106 -11.50 -1.10 -0.21
C SER A 106 -12.96 -1.20 -0.62
N ALA A 107 -13.50 -2.42 -0.68
CA ALA A 107 -14.89 -2.66 -1.02
C ALA A 107 -15.84 -2.03 0.00
N LEU A 108 -15.54 -2.17 1.30
CA LEU A 108 -16.32 -1.53 2.37
C LEU A 108 -16.35 0.00 2.21
N ARG A 109 -15.20 0.62 1.89
CA ARG A 109 -15.12 2.08 1.73
C ARG A 109 -15.85 2.58 0.50
N GLU A 110 -15.82 1.80 -0.59
CA GLU A 110 -16.57 2.09 -1.81
C GLU A 110 -18.08 2.03 -1.54
N TRP A 111 -18.57 0.94 -0.94
CA TRP A 111 -19.96 0.80 -0.52
C TRP A 111 -20.43 1.91 0.43
N MET A 112 -19.63 2.23 1.46
CA MET A 112 -19.94 3.35 2.37
C MET A 112 -20.03 4.71 1.66
N ALA A 113 -19.27 4.89 0.57
CA ALA A 113 -19.33 6.11 -0.22
C ALA A 113 -20.61 6.20 -1.07
N GLU A 114 -21.16 5.05 -1.50
CA GLU A 114 -22.42 4.98 -2.25
C GLU A 114 -23.63 5.34 -1.37
N ILE A 115 -23.66 4.86 -0.12
CA ILE A 115 -24.73 5.19 0.85
C ILE A 115 -24.60 6.60 1.48
N GLY A 116 -23.74 7.46 0.92
CA GLY A 116 -23.58 8.85 1.36
C GLY A 116 -22.81 9.05 2.67
N LYS A 117 -22.30 7.98 3.31
CA LYS A 117 -21.58 8.02 4.59
C LYS A 117 -20.06 8.10 4.43
N ARG A 118 -19.59 8.96 3.52
CA ARG A 118 -18.14 9.21 3.32
C ARG A 118 -17.37 9.66 4.57
N ALA A 119 -18.06 10.15 5.60
CA ALA A 119 -17.46 10.89 6.71
C ALA A 119 -17.13 10.06 7.98
N SER A 120 -17.53 8.78 8.10
CA SER A 120 -17.45 8.08 9.39
C SER A 120 -16.09 7.48 9.76
N VAL A 121 -15.06 7.59 8.91
CA VAL A 121 -13.74 7.04 9.25
C VAL A 121 -12.67 8.13 9.18
N ALA A 122 -12.65 8.95 10.23
CA ALA A 122 -11.59 9.90 10.50
C ALA A 122 -10.22 9.19 10.35
N VAL A 123 -9.30 9.84 9.64
CA VAL A 123 -7.92 9.37 9.45
C VAL A 123 -7.29 9.15 10.82
N SER A 124 -7.30 7.91 11.30
CA SER A 124 -6.68 7.59 12.57
C SER A 124 -5.17 7.67 12.41
N TRP A 125 -4.48 8.22 13.42
CA TRP A 125 -3.02 8.26 13.46
C TRP A 125 -2.41 6.86 13.21
N VAL A 126 -3.12 5.83 13.65
CA VAL A 126 -2.83 4.41 13.40
C VAL A 126 -2.67 4.10 11.91
N GLY A 127 -3.48 4.69 11.04
CA GLY A 127 -3.39 4.51 9.59
C GLY A 127 -2.12 5.10 8.96
N LYS A 128 -1.54 6.16 9.55
CA LYS A 128 -0.25 6.70 9.10
C LYS A 128 0.90 5.83 9.57
N VAL A 129 0.88 5.45 10.84
CA VAL A 129 1.91 4.59 11.44
C VAL A 129 1.96 3.23 10.74
N LYS A 130 0.81 2.59 10.48
CA LYS A 130 0.78 1.29 9.77
C LYS A 130 1.48 1.38 8.43
N THR A 131 1.25 2.46 7.68
CA THR A 131 1.73 2.62 6.30
C THR A 131 3.24 2.83 6.31
N LEU A 132 3.74 3.67 7.22
CA LEU A 132 5.18 3.85 7.41
C LEU A 132 5.87 2.53 7.80
N THR A 133 5.32 1.81 8.79
CA THR A 133 5.88 0.53 9.23
C THR A 133 5.85 -0.51 8.10
N GLN A 134 4.78 -0.55 7.32
CA GLN A 134 4.64 -1.48 6.19
C GLN A 134 5.62 -1.17 5.06
N MET A 135 5.72 0.10 4.65
CA MET A 135 6.67 0.50 3.61
C MET A 135 8.11 0.23 4.04
N PHE A 136 8.43 0.48 5.32
CA PHE A 136 9.73 0.16 5.88
C PHE A 136 10.01 -1.34 5.89
N ALA A 137 9.05 -2.15 6.36
CA ALA A 137 9.19 -3.61 6.38
C ALA A 137 9.48 -4.17 4.97
N LEU A 138 8.69 -3.75 3.99
CA LEU A 138 8.86 -4.16 2.60
C LEU A 138 10.21 -3.73 2.04
N TRP A 139 10.59 -2.47 2.24
CA TRP A 139 11.87 -1.95 1.77
C TRP A 139 13.06 -2.76 2.30
N VAL A 140 13.07 -3.06 3.60
CA VAL A 140 14.12 -3.85 4.24
C VAL A 140 14.14 -5.30 3.71
N LEU A 141 12.97 -5.94 3.63
CA LEU A 141 12.83 -7.32 3.14
C LEU A 141 13.12 -7.47 1.64
N ILE A 142 12.99 -6.41 0.85
CA ILE A 142 13.41 -6.40 -0.55
C ILE A 142 14.93 -6.22 -0.65
N TRP A 143 15.50 -5.29 0.14
CA TRP A 143 16.93 -4.95 0.08
C TRP A 143 17.81 -6.12 0.53
N ARG A 144 17.45 -6.82 1.61
CA ARG A 144 18.16 -8.03 2.07
C ARG A 144 19.66 -7.80 2.31
N TYR A 145 20.02 -6.65 2.88
CA TYR A 145 21.42 -6.24 3.05
C TYR A 145 22.20 -7.16 4.00
N ASP A 146 21.64 -7.44 5.18
CA ASP A 146 22.21 -8.35 6.18
C ASP A 146 21.12 -9.07 6.99
N ASP A 147 21.51 -10.11 7.72
CA ASP A 147 20.58 -10.94 8.50
C ASP A 147 19.85 -10.15 9.58
N TRP A 148 20.55 -9.20 10.23
CA TRP A 148 19.96 -8.36 11.27
C TRP A 148 18.84 -7.48 10.71
N MET A 149 19.07 -6.83 9.56
CA MET A 149 18.01 -6.06 8.90
C MET A 149 16.87 -6.96 8.44
N ILE A 150 17.16 -8.16 7.93
CA ILE A 150 16.09 -9.10 7.56
C ILE A 150 15.20 -9.40 8.77
N TRP A 151 15.78 -9.74 9.94
CA TRP A 151 15.01 -9.94 11.17
C TRP A 151 14.20 -8.71 11.60
N LEU A 152 14.76 -7.51 11.45
CA LEU A 152 14.04 -6.26 11.65
C LEU A 152 12.85 -6.13 10.69
N GLY A 153 13.00 -6.55 9.44
CA GLY A 153 11.95 -6.64 8.44
C GLY A 153 10.82 -7.61 8.85
N TYR A 154 11.16 -8.79 9.37
CA TYR A 154 10.19 -9.73 9.94
C TYR A 154 9.42 -9.10 11.10
N ILE A 155 10.10 -8.49 12.07
CA ILE A 155 9.41 -7.84 13.18
C ILE A 155 8.49 -6.73 12.66
N SER A 156 8.98 -5.91 11.72
CA SER A 156 8.24 -4.78 11.16
C SER A 156 6.99 -5.23 10.39
N ILE A 157 7.06 -6.33 9.60
CA ILE A 157 5.88 -6.82 8.86
C ILE A 157 4.80 -7.35 9.81
N TYR A 158 5.18 -7.98 10.93
CA TYR A 158 4.23 -8.40 11.96
C TYR A 158 3.59 -7.19 12.67
N VAL A 159 4.38 -6.18 13.03
CA VAL A 159 3.85 -4.93 13.60
C VAL A 159 2.88 -4.26 12.61
N ALA A 160 3.24 -4.18 11.32
CA ALA A 160 2.37 -3.64 10.28
C ALA A 160 1.08 -4.46 10.14
N THR A 161 1.15 -5.78 10.23
CA THR A 161 -0.01 -6.68 10.18
C THR A 161 -0.97 -6.41 11.33
N VAL A 162 -0.45 -6.34 12.57
CA VAL A 162 -1.27 -6.04 13.76
C VAL A 162 -1.96 -4.68 13.61
N LEU A 163 -1.23 -3.64 13.21
CA LEU A 163 -1.80 -2.30 12.97
C LEU A 163 -2.85 -2.30 11.85
N THR A 164 -2.66 -3.15 10.83
CA THR A 164 -3.57 -3.32 9.70
C THR A 164 -4.90 -3.91 10.16
N TYR A 165 -4.86 -4.95 11.01
CA TYR A 165 -6.06 -5.54 11.62
C TYR A 165 -6.72 -4.60 12.62
N TRP A 166 -5.96 -3.91 13.46
CA TRP A 166 -6.49 -2.91 14.37
C TRP A 166 -7.28 -1.83 13.62
N SER A 167 -6.71 -1.31 12.53
CA SER A 167 -7.41 -0.36 11.67
C SER A 167 -8.66 -1.01 11.05
N MET A 168 -8.64 -2.28 10.65
CA MET A 168 -9.81 -2.95 10.05
C MET A 168 -10.98 -3.03 11.04
N VAL A 169 -10.71 -3.37 12.31
CA VAL A 169 -11.73 -3.40 13.35
C VAL A 169 -12.36 -2.02 13.54
N GLN A 170 -11.57 -0.94 13.50
CA GLN A 170 -12.12 0.43 13.56
C GLN A 170 -13.06 0.74 12.39
N TYR A 171 -12.67 0.36 11.16
CA TYR A 171 -13.51 0.53 9.97
C TYR A 171 -14.81 -0.27 10.05
N LEU A 172 -14.73 -1.54 10.47
CA LEU A 172 -15.91 -2.40 10.60
C LEU A 172 -16.84 -1.95 11.73
N ALA A 173 -16.29 -1.51 12.86
CA ALA A 173 -17.08 -0.96 13.96
C ALA A 173 -17.84 0.31 13.55
N ALA A 174 -17.20 1.18 12.76
CA ALA A 174 -17.84 2.39 12.22
C ALA A 174 -18.92 2.09 11.18
N ALA A 175 -18.84 0.96 10.48
CA ALA A 175 -19.83 0.51 9.50
C ALA A 175 -20.89 -0.46 10.08
N LYS A 176 -20.72 -0.91 11.33
CA LYS A 176 -21.51 -1.99 11.93
C LYS A 176 -23.01 -1.69 11.92
N ASP A 177 -23.39 -0.50 12.36
CA ASP A 177 -24.80 -0.13 12.47
C ASP A 177 -25.45 -0.06 11.08
N ASP A 178 -24.71 0.34 10.05
CA ASP A 178 -25.19 0.40 8.66
C ASP A 178 -25.26 -0.98 7.98
N LEU A 179 -24.39 -1.90 8.37
CA LEU A 179 -24.40 -3.27 7.86
C LEU A 179 -25.48 -4.13 8.51
N LEU A 180 -25.86 -3.82 9.75
CA LEU A 180 -26.78 -4.64 10.56
C LEU A 180 -28.19 -4.06 10.66
N ASN A 181 -28.38 -2.77 10.38
CA ASN A 181 -29.73 -2.20 10.29
C ASN A 181 -30.32 -2.55 8.93
N GLU A 182 -31.21 -3.55 8.93
CA GLU A 182 -32.14 -3.79 7.82
C GLU A 182 -33.14 -2.62 7.75
N GLU A 183 -32.82 -1.54 7.05
CA GLU A 183 -33.87 -0.67 6.54
C GLU A 183 -34.59 -1.41 5.41
N HIS A 184 -35.73 -2.00 5.77
CA HIS A 184 -36.74 -2.52 4.88
C HIS A 184 -36.97 -1.56 3.70
N HIS A 185 -36.54 -1.97 2.51
CA HIS A 185 -37.05 -1.47 1.23
C HIS A 185 -37.74 -2.60 0.49
#